data_AF-A0A813J192-F1
#
_entry.id   AF-A0A813J192-F1
#
_cell.length_a   1.000
_cell.length_b   1.000
_cell.length_c   1.000
_cell.angle_alpha   90.00
_cell.angle_beta   90.00
_cell.angle_gamma   90.00
#
_symmetry.space_group_name_H-M   'P 1'
#
loop_
_entity.id
_entity.type
_entity.pdbx_description
1 polymer ?
#
loop_
_entity_poly.entity_id
_entity_poly.type
_entity_poly.pdbx_seq_one_letter_code
_entity_poly.pdbx_strand_id
1 'polypeptide(L)'
;MGIPPQNMLLHVVGASGCKSNCLRPTWLTLAQLRRYLVVPALRVHNLLSCPANSSRIFGNDLLATVSGTRRGEVLASVVRSMMASSDVQDAENGTMVNGGSRGKHRTEYDWVANGRRVECKSSMLQWHIPKKGWRFTFLAVKLPLAGVRAAAVFDDLVLVLYTPRGVYIYSHDLQLGVCKHGKLTASRGHDVQLAVSAMASWVTALDIIISKLDSDSNNCHRIAFLPLSDPRFLQVLLSQQCFLSKDAFNDVPLADMSCSQRGFIIQEVVQAVDAMINPTAVIQPGTPGTCINGRSRTHRNSICDWERNGRRVECKSGMLAFVAQHNSWKMQFKAIKINQNVLDDLLLALYTPRGIYVYRHNLCFGISRTGKLLDTEGHQIQIYGKCGITDWSEALDTILEKLDSSGCQRL
;
A
#
# COMPACT_ATOMS: atom_id res chain seq x y z
N MET A 1 24.82 -22.27 34.48
CA MET A 1 23.93 -23.17 33.72
C MET A 1 22.67 -22.39 33.36
N GLY A 2 22.58 -21.91 32.13
CA GLY A 2 21.44 -21.11 31.66
C GLY A 2 20.24 -22.00 31.37
N ILE A 3 19.08 -21.65 31.92
CA ILE A 3 17.82 -22.34 31.64
C ILE A 3 17.37 -21.92 30.23
N PRO A 4 17.07 -22.85 29.31
CA PRO A 4 16.60 -22.52 27.97
C PRO A 4 15.19 -21.91 28.04
N PRO A 5 14.82 -21.03 27.11
CA PRO A 5 13.48 -20.43 27.10
C PRO A 5 12.44 -21.52 26.81
N GLN A 6 11.46 -21.65 27.70
CA GLN A 6 10.31 -22.52 27.50
C GLN A 6 9.35 -21.90 26.46
N ASN A 7 9.05 -22.66 25.40
CA ASN A 7 8.06 -22.32 24.39
C ASN A 7 6.63 -22.44 24.95
N MET A 8 5.84 -21.35 24.91
CA MET A 8 4.44 -21.33 25.35
C MET A 8 3.49 -21.00 24.18
N LEU A 9 2.40 -21.75 24.03
CA LEU A 9 1.35 -21.57 23.01
C LEU A 9 0.35 -20.49 23.45
N LEU A 10 0.11 -19.50 22.59
CA LEU A 10 -1.04 -18.59 22.68
C LEU A 10 -2.04 -18.97 21.58
N HIS A 11 -3.28 -19.34 21.94
CA HIS A 11 -4.35 -19.55 20.98
C HIS A 11 -5.13 -18.25 20.79
N VAL A 12 -5.03 -17.62 19.62
CA VAL A 12 -5.92 -16.53 19.18
C VAL A 12 -6.97 -17.16 18.28
N VAL A 13 -8.21 -17.22 18.75
CA VAL A 13 -9.34 -17.73 17.96
C VAL A 13 -9.95 -16.54 17.21
N GLY A 14 -9.89 -16.58 15.88
CA GLY A 14 -10.54 -15.60 15.02
C GLY A 14 -12.06 -15.67 15.18
N ALA A 15 -12.68 -14.54 15.52
CA ALA A 15 -14.13 -14.43 15.67
C ALA A 15 -14.81 -14.40 14.28
N SER A 16 -15.17 -15.58 13.78
CA SER A 16 -16.26 -15.72 12.81
C SER A 16 -17.34 -16.60 13.43
N GLY A 17 -18.40 -15.96 13.92
CA GLY A 17 -19.70 -16.58 14.19
C GLY A 17 -19.72 -17.84 15.05
N CYS A 18 -19.32 -17.77 16.33
CA CYS A 18 -19.77 -18.76 17.31
C CYS A 18 -19.79 -18.15 18.73
N LYS A 19 -20.92 -18.23 19.41
CA LYS A 19 -21.04 -17.88 20.84
C LYS A 19 -20.48 -19.05 21.66
N SER A 20 -19.26 -18.93 22.18
CA SER A 20 -18.78 -19.82 23.25
C SER A 20 -17.74 -19.14 24.14
N ASN A 21 -17.73 -19.58 25.40
CA ASN A 21 -17.13 -18.94 26.58
C ASN A 21 -15.63 -18.63 26.46
N CYS A 22 -15.25 -17.42 26.90
CA CYS A 22 -13.88 -16.96 27.00
C CYS A 22 -13.12 -17.70 28.12
N LEU A 23 -12.08 -18.47 27.77
CA LEU A 23 -11.06 -18.89 28.72
C LEU A 23 -9.99 -17.79 28.81
N ARG A 24 -9.89 -17.16 29.99
CA ARG A 24 -8.81 -16.21 30.31
C ARG A 24 -7.50 -17.00 30.49
N PRO A 25 -6.37 -16.57 29.91
CA PRO A 25 -5.08 -17.12 30.28
C PRO A 25 -4.72 -16.59 31.66
N THR A 26 -4.81 -17.45 32.67
CA THR A 26 -4.13 -17.24 33.94
C THR A 26 -2.65 -17.57 33.76
N TRP A 27 -1.79 -16.83 34.47
CA TRP A 27 -0.35 -17.09 34.67
C TRP A 27 0.63 -16.48 33.65
N LEU A 28 0.80 -15.16 33.72
CA LEU A 28 2.10 -14.47 33.62
C LEU A 28 2.06 -13.28 34.60
N THR A 29 3.12 -13.06 35.37
CA THR A 29 3.19 -11.87 36.24
C THR A 29 3.45 -10.63 35.37
N LEU A 30 2.77 -9.52 35.66
CA LEU A 30 2.92 -8.22 34.99
C LEU A 30 4.39 -7.74 34.90
N ALA A 31 5.26 -8.22 35.79
CA ALA A 31 6.68 -7.90 35.81
C ALA A 31 7.49 -8.59 34.68
N GLN A 32 7.07 -9.77 34.22
CA GLN A 32 7.75 -10.51 33.13
C GLN A 32 7.35 -10.01 31.74
N LEU A 33 6.13 -9.46 31.60
CA LEU A 33 5.63 -8.89 30.34
C LEU A 33 6.22 -7.51 30.02
N ARG A 34 6.79 -6.79 31.00
CA ARG A 34 7.36 -5.44 30.84
C ARG A 34 8.73 -5.40 30.14
N ARG A 35 9.36 -6.54 29.90
CA ARG A 35 10.61 -6.63 29.13
C ARG A 35 10.32 -7.29 27.79
N TYR A 36 9.89 -6.46 26.84
CA TYR A 36 9.73 -6.78 25.42
C TYR A 36 8.63 -7.79 25.09
N LEU A 37 7.40 -7.31 24.93
CA LEU A 37 6.39 -8.05 24.15
C LEU A 37 6.74 -7.94 22.66
N VAL A 38 7.83 -8.58 22.24
CA VAL A 38 8.06 -8.85 20.82
C VAL A 38 7.20 -10.04 20.47
N VAL A 39 6.13 -9.83 19.70
CA VAL A 39 5.36 -10.95 19.17
C VAL A 39 6.23 -11.69 18.16
N PRO A 40 6.69 -12.92 18.46
CA PRO A 40 7.60 -13.62 17.58
C PRO A 40 6.87 -13.99 16.30
N ALA A 41 7.55 -13.75 15.20
CA ALA A 41 6.95 -13.71 13.89
C ALA A 41 6.34 -15.08 13.47
N LEU A 42 6.85 -16.19 14.02
CA LEU A 42 6.36 -17.56 13.79
C LEU A 42 4.86 -17.77 14.18
N ARG A 43 4.29 -16.91 15.02
CA ARG A 43 2.92 -17.05 15.56
C ARG A 43 1.82 -16.54 14.64
N VAL A 44 2.16 -15.85 13.55
CA VAL A 44 1.18 -15.16 12.69
C VAL A 44 0.63 -16.05 11.56
N HIS A 45 1.21 -17.23 11.36
CA HIS A 45 0.93 -18.08 10.20
C HIS A 45 -0.53 -18.58 10.12
N ASN A 46 -1.21 -18.73 11.26
CA ASN A 46 -2.55 -19.32 11.35
C ASN A 46 -3.69 -18.35 10.95
N LEU A 47 -3.43 -17.05 10.81
CA LEU A 47 -4.44 -16.05 10.41
C LEU A 47 -4.61 -15.92 8.87
N LEU A 48 -3.90 -16.73 8.08
CA LEU A 48 -3.64 -16.46 6.65
C LEU A 48 -4.55 -17.16 5.64
N SER A 49 -5.60 -17.84 6.09
CA SER A 49 -6.36 -18.77 5.23
C SER A 49 -7.55 -18.13 4.50
N CYS A 50 -7.30 -17.19 3.57
CA CYS A 50 -8.11 -17.02 2.35
C CYS A 50 -7.54 -15.93 1.41
N PRO A 51 -6.63 -16.27 0.48
CA PRO A 51 -6.21 -15.33 -0.54
C PRO A 51 -7.39 -15.00 -1.46
N ALA A 52 -7.58 -13.72 -1.78
CA ALA A 52 -8.54 -13.29 -2.80
C ALA A 52 -8.23 -14.01 -4.13
N ASN A 53 -9.25 -14.36 -4.90
CA ASN A 53 -9.07 -15.10 -6.17
C ASN A 53 -8.00 -14.50 -7.09
N SER A 54 -7.87 -13.16 -7.10
CA SER A 54 -6.85 -12.46 -7.88
C SER A 54 -5.43 -12.80 -7.44
N SER A 55 -5.12 -12.95 -6.15
CA SER A 55 -3.73 -13.21 -5.72
C SER A 55 -3.30 -14.65 -6.03
N ARG A 56 -4.24 -15.59 -6.09
CA ARG A 56 -3.94 -17.00 -6.38
C ARG A 56 -3.35 -17.20 -7.77
N ILE A 57 -3.80 -16.43 -8.77
CA ILE A 57 -3.37 -16.62 -10.16
C ILE A 57 -1.97 -16.09 -10.46
N PHE A 58 -1.44 -15.17 -9.65
CA PHE A 58 -0.09 -14.63 -9.83
C PHE A 58 0.97 -15.42 -9.05
N GLY A 59 0.57 -16.36 -8.20
CA GLY A 59 1.50 -17.17 -7.41
C GLY A 59 2.48 -16.32 -6.59
N ASN A 60 3.76 -16.70 -6.65
CA ASN A 60 4.87 -15.99 -6.00
C ASN A 60 5.56 -14.98 -6.93
N ASP A 61 4.86 -14.46 -7.95
CA ASP A 61 5.46 -13.48 -8.84
C ASP A 61 5.88 -12.20 -8.10
N LEU A 62 7.11 -11.76 -8.36
CA LEU A 62 7.73 -10.64 -7.65
C LEU A 62 6.99 -9.31 -7.86
N LEU A 63 6.33 -9.11 -9.01
CA LEU A 63 5.53 -7.90 -9.25
C LEU A 63 4.18 -7.94 -8.52
N ALA A 64 3.66 -9.13 -8.22
CA ALA A 64 2.40 -9.26 -7.48
C ALA A 64 2.56 -8.90 -6.00
N THR A 65 3.74 -9.13 -5.42
CA THR A 65 4.04 -8.85 -3.99
C THR A 65 4.33 -7.37 -3.73
N VAL A 66 4.79 -6.61 -4.74
CA VAL A 66 5.01 -5.16 -4.57
C VAL A 66 3.68 -4.38 -4.55
N SER A 67 3.70 -3.21 -3.89
CA SER A 67 2.57 -2.30 -3.83
C SER A 67 2.13 -1.84 -5.22
N GLY A 68 0.84 -1.52 -5.41
CA GLY A 68 0.32 -1.08 -6.71
C GLY A 68 1.06 0.15 -7.29
N THR A 69 1.41 1.12 -6.43
CA THR A 69 2.22 2.28 -6.83
C THR A 69 3.60 1.87 -7.33
N ARG A 70 4.32 1.05 -6.55
CA ARG A 70 5.66 0.60 -6.94
C ARG A 70 5.63 -0.25 -8.20
N ARG A 71 4.62 -1.10 -8.33
CA ARG A 71 4.38 -1.88 -9.54
C ARG A 71 4.21 -0.98 -10.75
N GLY A 72 3.41 0.08 -10.64
CA GLY A 72 3.22 1.06 -11.71
C GLY A 72 4.53 1.75 -12.10
N GLU A 73 5.36 2.14 -11.13
CA GLU A 73 6.68 2.73 -11.40
C GLU A 73 7.63 1.76 -12.11
N VAL A 74 7.67 0.50 -11.69
CA VAL A 74 8.46 -0.54 -12.35
C VAL A 74 7.98 -0.75 -13.79
N LEU A 75 6.68 -0.95 -13.97
CA LEU A 75 6.08 -1.20 -15.29
C LEU A 75 6.26 0.00 -16.22
N ALA A 76 6.08 1.23 -15.74
CA ALA A 76 6.34 2.44 -16.51
C ALA A 76 7.82 2.57 -16.89
N SER A 77 8.74 2.24 -15.97
CA SER A 77 10.18 2.25 -16.26
C SER A 77 10.58 1.20 -17.30
N VAL A 78 9.93 0.03 -17.31
CA VAL A 78 10.14 -0.99 -18.35
C VAL A 78 9.61 -0.50 -19.70
N VAL A 79 8.40 0.05 -19.75
CA VAL A 79 7.85 0.64 -20.99
C VAL A 79 8.78 1.73 -21.51
N ARG A 80 9.26 2.60 -20.63
CA ARG A 80 10.15 3.70 -20.99
C ARG A 80 11.47 3.20 -21.59
N SER A 81 12.07 2.15 -21.02
CA SER A 81 13.30 1.57 -21.58
C SER A 81 13.09 0.89 -22.93
N MET A 82 11.87 0.45 -23.24
CA MET A 82 11.50 -0.08 -24.55
C MET A 82 11.22 0.99 -25.59
N MET A 83 10.60 2.09 -25.16
CA MET A 83 10.29 3.24 -26.01
C MET A 83 11.48 4.19 -26.18
N ALA A 84 12.62 3.88 -25.56
CA ALA A 84 13.86 4.64 -25.65
C ALA A 84 14.46 4.56 -27.07
N SER A 85 13.83 5.25 -28.02
CA SER A 85 14.56 6.02 -29.00
C SER A 85 15.41 7.07 -28.26
N SER A 86 16.37 7.68 -28.95
CA SER A 86 17.32 8.65 -28.39
C SER A 86 16.70 9.88 -27.70
N ASP A 87 15.37 10.07 -27.77
CA ASP A 87 14.65 11.28 -27.35
C ASP A 87 13.47 10.97 -26.41
N VAL A 88 13.78 10.36 -25.26
CA VAL A 88 12.82 10.23 -24.14
C VAL A 88 13.21 11.18 -23.02
N GLN A 89 12.32 12.10 -22.68
CA GLN A 89 12.54 13.12 -21.66
C GLN A 89 11.51 12.98 -20.54
N ASP A 90 11.93 13.18 -19.28
CA ASP A 90 10.99 13.22 -18.15
C ASP A 90 9.99 14.37 -18.34
N ALA A 91 8.74 14.16 -17.89
CA ALA A 91 7.73 15.21 -17.94
C ALA A 91 8.18 16.46 -17.16
N GLU A 92 7.96 17.62 -17.75
CA GLU A 92 8.26 18.88 -17.07
C GLU A 92 7.38 19.05 -15.83
N ASN A 93 7.99 19.45 -14.71
CA ASN A 93 7.25 19.73 -13.49
C ASN A 93 6.41 20.99 -13.69
N GLY A 94 5.10 20.81 -13.90
CA GLY A 94 4.18 21.93 -13.98
C GLY A 94 4.12 22.73 -12.67
N THR A 95 3.62 23.96 -12.74
CA THR A 95 3.36 24.79 -11.55
C THR A 95 1.98 24.45 -10.97
N MET A 96 1.88 24.40 -9.65
CA MET A 96 0.60 24.37 -8.94
C MET A 96 -0.05 25.76 -9.03
N VAL A 97 -1.37 25.84 -8.80
CA VAL A 97 -2.13 27.11 -8.81
C VAL A 97 -1.61 28.15 -7.80
N ASN A 98 -0.82 27.72 -6.81
CA ASN A 98 -0.19 28.57 -5.82
C ASN A 98 1.29 28.90 -6.13
N GLY A 99 1.76 28.64 -7.35
CA GLY A 99 3.15 28.89 -7.77
C GLY A 99 4.19 27.85 -7.30
N GLY A 100 3.80 26.87 -6.47
CA GLY A 100 4.71 25.79 -6.07
C GLY A 100 4.95 24.79 -7.20
N SER A 101 6.15 24.22 -7.30
CA SER A 101 6.43 23.14 -8.26
C SER A 101 5.61 21.89 -7.95
N ARG A 102 4.98 21.29 -8.97
CA ARG A 102 4.31 19.98 -8.84
C ARG A 102 5.39 18.91 -8.68
N GLY A 103 5.23 18.01 -7.70
CA GLY A 103 6.09 16.84 -7.60
C GLY A 103 5.95 15.94 -8.85
N LYS A 104 6.97 15.12 -9.13
CA LYS A 104 7.03 14.23 -10.32
C LYS A 104 5.76 13.40 -10.57
N HIS A 105 5.08 12.95 -9.51
CA HIS A 105 3.83 12.17 -9.63
C HIS A 105 2.56 13.00 -9.89
N ARG A 106 2.70 14.32 -10.05
CA ARG A 106 1.60 15.28 -10.28
C ARG A 106 1.70 15.96 -11.64
N THR A 107 2.65 15.55 -12.48
CA THR A 107 2.69 15.93 -13.88
C THR A 107 1.42 15.45 -14.59
N GLU A 108 1.12 16.04 -15.74
CA GLU A 108 -0.12 15.72 -16.45
C GLU A 108 0.02 14.52 -17.40
N TYR A 109 1.27 14.13 -17.64
CA TYR A 109 1.76 12.99 -18.41
C TYR A 109 3.04 12.48 -17.74
N ASP A 110 3.52 11.29 -18.10
CA ASP A 110 4.65 10.63 -17.42
C ASP A 110 6.01 10.91 -18.09
N TRP A 111 6.05 11.08 -19.42
CA TRP A 111 7.25 11.46 -20.19
C TRP A 111 6.91 12.05 -21.56
N VAL A 112 7.90 12.63 -22.23
CA VAL A 112 7.85 12.97 -23.65
C VAL A 112 8.67 11.94 -24.43
N ALA A 113 8.15 11.43 -25.54
CA ALA A 113 8.86 10.54 -26.46
C ALA A 113 8.67 11.02 -27.90
N ASN A 114 9.75 11.31 -28.62
CA ASN A 114 9.72 11.84 -29.99
C ASN A 114 8.81 13.08 -30.11
N GLY A 115 8.93 14.02 -29.17
CA GLY A 115 8.12 15.24 -29.10
C GLY A 115 6.64 15.04 -28.71
N ARG A 116 6.20 13.82 -28.38
CA ARG A 116 4.81 13.52 -27.97
C ARG A 116 4.72 13.24 -26.47
N ARG A 117 3.72 13.79 -25.80
CA ARG A 117 3.48 13.59 -24.36
C ARG A 117 2.78 12.24 -24.15
N VAL A 118 3.36 11.38 -23.33
CA VAL A 118 2.87 10.02 -23.09
C VAL A 118 2.37 9.89 -21.65
N GLU A 119 1.13 9.46 -21.50
CA GLU A 119 0.57 8.99 -20.23
C GLU A 119 0.64 7.46 -20.20
N CYS A 120 1.17 6.89 -19.12
CA CYS A 120 1.27 5.45 -18.95
C CYS A 120 0.46 4.99 -17.73
N LYS A 121 -0.43 4.03 -17.95
CA LYS A 121 -1.23 3.43 -16.88
C LYS A 121 -1.04 1.94 -16.86
N SER A 122 -0.75 1.41 -15.68
CA SER A 122 -0.70 -0.02 -15.44
C SER A 122 -1.92 -0.52 -14.67
N SER A 123 -2.40 -1.71 -15.01
CA SER A 123 -3.39 -2.44 -14.21
C SER A 123 -3.01 -3.91 -14.16
N MET A 124 -3.26 -4.53 -13.01
CA MET A 124 -3.21 -5.98 -12.85
C MET A 124 -4.56 -6.60 -13.21
N LEU A 125 -4.55 -7.81 -13.77
CA LEU A 125 -5.77 -8.60 -13.97
C LEU A 125 -6.40 -8.94 -12.61
N GLN A 126 -7.68 -8.63 -12.41
CA GLN A 126 -8.36 -8.80 -11.13
C GLN A 126 -9.70 -9.51 -11.30
N TRP A 127 -10.02 -10.40 -10.35
CA TRP A 127 -11.36 -10.98 -10.22
C TRP A 127 -12.34 -9.93 -9.68
N HIS A 128 -13.40 -9.68 -10.43
CA HIS A 128 -14.48 -8.77 -10.07
C HIS A 128 -15.68 -9.56 -9.54
N ILE A 129 -15.77 -9.66 -8.22
CA ILE A 129 -16.79 -10.45 -7.50
C ILE A 129 -18.22 -10.16 -8.00
N PRO A 130 -18.68 -8.89 -8.11
CA PRO A 130 -20.07 -8.61 -8.47
C PRO A 130 -20.44 -9.11 -9.87
N LYS A 131 -19.51 -9.11 -10.83
CA LYS A 131 -19.74 -9.56 -12.21
C LYS A 131 -19.26 -11.00 -12.47
N LYS A 132 -18.74 -11.68 -11.44
CA LYS A 132 -18.15 -13.02 -11.52
C LYS A 132 -17.25 -13.18 -12.76
N GLY A 133 -16.32 -12.25 -12.94
CA GLY A 133 -15.47 -12.20 -14.13
C GLY A 133 -14.17 -11.44 -13.90
N TRP A 134 -13.35 -11.30 -14.93
CA TRP A 134 -12.03 -10.69 -14.84
C TRP A 134 -12.00 -9.31 -15.49
N ARG A 135 -11.19 -8.40 -14.94
CA ARG A 135 -11.02 -7.05 -15.48
C ARG A 135 -9.64 -6.44 -15.24
N PHE A 136 -9.33 -5.45 -16.07
CA PHE A 136 -8.37 -4.39 -15.80
C PHE A 136 -9.12 -3.09 -15.50
N THR A 137 -8.54 -2.25 -14.65
CA THR A 137 -9.11 -0.93 -14.33
C THR A 137 -7.97 0.07 -14.21
N PHE A 138 -7.93 0.99 -15.16
CA PHE A 138 -7.00 2.11 -15.18
C PHE A 138 -7.74 3.34 -14.68
N LEU A 139 -7.31 3.87 -13.54
CA LEU A 139 -7.99 4.96 -12.86
C LEU A 139 -7.41 6.32 -13.29
N ALA A 140 -8.25 7.34 -13.21
CA ALA A 140 -7.86 8.75 -13.30
C ALA A 140 -7.14 9.15 -14.60
N VAL A 141 -7.57 8.59 -15.73
CA VAL A 141 -7.05 8.90 -17.06
C VAL A 141 -7.61 10.24 -17.57
N LYS A 142 -6.75 11.24 -17.76
CA LYS A 142 -7.16 12.61 -18.11
C LYS A 142 -7.43 12.78 -19.62
N LEU A 143 -8.42 12.07 -20.13
CA LEU A 143 -8.77 12.07 -21.56
C LEU A 143 -9.23 13.45 -22.08
N PRO A 144 -8.91 13.80 -23.36
CA PRO A 144 -9.32 15.04 -24.00
C PRO A 144 -10.77 14.97 -24.54
N LEU A 145 -11.74 14.63 -23.69
CA LEU A 145 -13.14 14.57 -24.13
C LEU A 145 -13.78 15.96 -24.14
N ALA A 146 -14.51 16.26 -25.22
CA ALA A 146 -15.26 17.49 -25.37
C ALA A 146 -16.22 17.71 -24.19
N GLY A 147 -16.24 18.94 -23.66
CA GLY A 147 -17.03 19.29 -22.48
C GLY A 147 -16.43 18.84 -21.14
N VAL A 148 -15.31 18.11 -21.14
CA VAL A 148 -14.61 17.70 -19.91
C VAL A 148 -13.33 18.51 -19.71
N ARG A 149 -12.52 18.70 -20.77
CA ARG A 149 -11.27 19.47 -20.74
C ARG A 149 -11.11 20.30 -22.01
N ALA A 150 -10.54 21.50 -21.86
CA ALA A 150 -10.30 22.41 -22.98
C ALA A 150 -9.13 21.97 -23.89
N ALA A 151 -8.15 21.25 -23.33
CA ALA A 151 -6.98 20.78 -24.06
C ALA A 151 -6.57 19.36 -23.61
N ALA A 152 -5.94 18.63 -24.52
CA ALA A 152 -5.32 17.34 -24.22
C ALA A 152 -4.08 17.53 -23.36
N VAL A 153 -3.98 16.78 -22.26
CA VAL A 153 -2.83 16.83 -21.36
C VAL A 153 -1.72 15.84 -21.75
N PHE A 154 -2.06 14.86 -22.58
CA PHE A 154 -1.13 13.93 -23.23
C PHE A 154 -1.60 13.69 -24.67
N ASP A 155 -0.68 13.21 -25.51
CA ASP A 155 -0.92 12.90 -26.92
C ASP A 155 -1.11 11.38 -27.11
N ASP A 156 -0.42 10.56 -26.32
CA ASP A 156 -0.50 9.10 -26.37
C ASP A 156 -0.86 8.53 -24.99
N LEU A 157 -1.72 7.51 -24.98
CA LEU A 157 -2.02 6.71 -23.79
C LEU A 157 -1.46 5.31 -23.96
N VAL A 158 -0.51 4.93 -23.12
CA VAL A 158 0.04 3.58 -23.06
C VAL A 158 -0.60 2.82 -21.89
N LEU A 159 -1.24 1.70 -22.19
CA LEU A 159 -1.81 0.80 -21.20
C LEU A 159 -0.92 -0.43 -21.00
N VAL A 160 -0.60 -0.71 -19.75
CA VAL A 160 0.23 -1.84 -19.33
C VAL A 160 -0.62 -2.84 -18.56
N LEU A 161 -0.88 -3.99 -19.18
CA LEU A 161 -1.72 -5.06 -18.65
C LEU A 161 -0.84 -6.14 -18.03
N TYR A 162 -0.78 -6.18 -16.70
CA TYR A 162 -0.02 -7.19 -15.96
C TYR A 162 -0.87 -8.43 -15.67
N THR A 163 -0.39 -9.59 -16.13
CA THR A 163 -1.08 -10.89 -16.10
C THR A 163 -0.16 -12.00 -15.61
N PRO A 164 -0.70 -13.19 -15.26
CA PRO A 164 0.14 -14.35 -14.97
C PRO A 164 1.00 -14.83 -16.16
N ARG A 165 0.66 -14.48 -17.41
CA ARG A 165 1.47 -14.84 -18.60
C ARG A 165 2.65 -13.89 -18.80
N GLY A 166 2.55 -12.66 -18.32
CA GLY A 166 3.44 -11.57 -18.69
C GLY A 166 2.76 -10.22 -18.67
N VAL A 167 3.41 -9.26 -19.30
CA VAL A 167 2.95 -7.88 -19.43
C VAL A 167 2.67 -7.58 -20.89
N TYR A 168 1.45 -7.17 -21.18
CA TYR A 168 1.07 -6.65 -22.50
C TYR A 168 1.09 -5.13 -22.46
N ILE A 169 1.67 -4.52 -23.50
CA ILE A 169 1.81 -3.07 -23.61
C ILE A 169 1.07 -2.64 -24.87
N TYR A 170 0.13 -1.70 -24.74
CA TYR A 170 -0.71 -1.20 -25.81
C TYR A 170 -0.67 0.31 -25.90
N SER A 171 -0.61 0.84 -27.13
CA SER A 171 -1.09 2.18 -27.44
C SER A 171 -2.61 2.13 -27.55
N HIS A 172 -3.31 2.98 -26.80
CA HIS A 172 -4.77 2.95 -26.65
C HIS A 172 -5.45 4.03 -27.50
N ASP A 173 -6.62 3.69 -28.07
CA ASP A 173 -7.40 4.53 -29.00
C ASP A 173 -8.16 5.70 -28.35
N LEU A 174 -8.05 5.82 -27.02
CA LEU A 174 -8.77 6.79 -26.17
C LEU A 174 -10.31 6.62 -26.14
N GLN A 175 -10.86 5.53 -26.69
CA GLN A 175 -12.30 5.28 -26.76
C GLN A 175 -12.70 3.97 -26.11
N LEU A 176 -11.99 2.88 -26.41
CA LEU A 176 -12.31 1.54 -25.92
C LEU A 176 -12.32 1.51 -24.39
N GLY A 177 -13.38 0.95 -23.81
CA GLY A 177 -13.48 0.76 -22.35
C GLY A 177 -13.55 2.04 -21.50
N VAL A 178 -13.61 3.23 -22.11
CA VAL A 178 -13.70 4.51 -21.38
C VAL A 178 -15.06 4.63 -20.69
N CYS A 179 -15.05 4.75 -19.36
CA CYS A 179 -16.24 4.91 -18.55
C CYS A 179 -16.78 6.36 -18.62
N LYS A 180 -18.03 6.54 -19.04
CA LYS A 180 -18.67 7.86 -19.22
C LYS A 180 -19.38 8.41 -17.95
N HIS A 181 -18.90 8.07 -16.75
CA HIS A 181 -19.64 8.35 -15.51
C HIS A 181 -19.55 9.84 -15.06
N GLY A 182 -20.32 10.72 -15.71
CA GLY A 182 -20.82 12.00 -15.17
C GLY A 182 -19.82 13.14 -14.89
N LYS A 183 -20.33 14.26 -14.31
CA LYS A 183 -19.64 15.56 -14.09
C LYS A 183 -18.35 15.52 -13.23
N LEU A 184 -18.05 14.41 -12.54
CA LEU A 184 -16.86 14.28 -11.68
C LEU A 184 -15.56 13.99 -12.45
N THR A 185 -15.66 13.62 -13.73
CA THR A 185 -14.51 13.22 -14.58
C THR A 185 -13.56 14.37 -14.93
N ALA A 186 -14.02 15.62 -14.92
CA ALA A 186 -13.16 16.78 -15.21
C ALA A 186 -12.00 16.88 -14.21
N SER A 187 -12.31 16.77 -12.91
CA SER A 187 -11.31 16.88 -11.84
C SER A 187 -10.53 15.58 -11.63
N ARG A 188 -11.19 14.42 -11.70
CA ARG A 188 -10.60 13.12 -11.35
C ARG A 188 -10.01 12.34 -12.52
N GLY A 189 -10.36 12.67 -13.75
CA GLY A 189 -10.10 11.82 -14.92
C GLY A 189 -11.19 10.75 -15.09
N HIS A 190 -11.00 9.92 -16.12
CA HIS A 190 -11.88 8.82 -16.49
C HIS A 190 -11.27 7.49 -16.05
N ASP A 191 -12.14 6.50 -15.87
CA ASP A 191 -11.69 5.13 -15.71
C ASP A 191 -11.71 4.45 -17.08
N VAL A 192 -10.65 3.72 -17.42
CA VAL A 192 -10.64 2.78 -18.56
C VAL A 192 -10.80 1.38 -17.99
N GLN A 193 -11.86 0.67 -18.40
CA GLN A 193 -12.18 -0.67 -17.91
C GLN A 193 -12.26 -1.66 -19.07
N LEU A 194 -11.39 -2.67 -19.01
CA LEU A 194 -11.40 -3.80 -19.93
C LEU A 194 -11.85 -5.02 -19.14
N ALA A 195 -13.03 -5.57 -19.46
CA ALA A 195 -13.65 -6.60 -18.63
C ALA A 195 -14.40 -7.67 -19.44
N VAL A 196 -14.48 -8.85 -18.84
CA VAL A 196 -15.35 -9.96 -19.26
C VAL A 196 -16.17 -10.37 -18.04
N SER A 197 -17.48 -10.48 -18.20
CA SER A 197 -18.39 -10.88 -17.12
C SER A 197 -18.70 -12.37 -17.21
N ALA A 198 -19.10 -12.98 -16.09
CA ALA A 198 -19.51 -14.39 -16.01
C ALA A 198 -18.49 -15.39 -16.58
N MET A 199 -17.19 -15.12 -16.40
CA MET A 199 -16.10 -15.95 -16.92
C MET A 199 -15.15 -16.32 -15.79
N ALA A 200 -15.21 -17.56 -15.30
CA ALA A 200 -14.36 -18.03 -14.20
C ALA A 200 -12.89 -18.19 -14.60
N SER A 201 -12.63 -18.68 -15.82
CA SER A 201 -11.28 -18.89 -16.34
C SER A 201 -10.58 -17.57 -16.63
N TRP A 202 -9.48 -17.29 -15.93
CA TRP A 202 -8.69 -16.08 -16.18
C TRP A 202 -8.01 -16.11 -17.55
N VAL A 203 -7.63 -17.30 -18.03
CA VAL A 203 -6.97 -17.48 -19.34
C VAL A 203 -7.94 -17.08 -20.45
N THR A 204 -9.14 -17.68 -20.45
CA THR A 204 -10.17 -17.39 -21.45
C THR A 204 -10.62 -15.93 -21.38
N ALA A 205 -10.77 -15.38 -20.16
CA ALA A 205 -11.11 -13.96 -20.02
C ALA A 205 -10.00 -13.03 -20.55
N LEU A 206 -8.73 -13.37 -20.31
CA LEU A 206 -7.60 -12.62 -20.83
C LEU A 206 -7.57 -12.66 -22.36
N ASP A 207 -7.69 -13.84 -22.96
CA ASP A 207 -7.68 -13.99 -24.42
C ASP A 207 -8.81 -13.18 -25.08
N ILE A 208 -10.00 -13.13 -24.46
CA ILE A 208 -11.10 -12.27 -24.93
C ILE A 208 -10.75 -10.78 -24.80
N ILE A 209 -10.16 -10.35 -23.69
CA ILE A 209 -9.74 -8.94 -23.51
C ILE A 209 -8.70 -8.56 -24.56
N ILE A 210 -7.72 -9.42 -24.76
CA ILE A 210 -6.65 -9.23 -25.72
C ILE A 210 -7.18 -9.21 -27.16
N SER A 211 -8.08 -10.12 -27.52
CA SER A 211 -8.72 -10.13 -28.84
C SER A 211 -9.53 -8.85 -29.10
N LYS A 212 -10.16 -8.26 -28.08
CA LYS A 212 -10.81 -6.95 -28.22
C LYS A 212 -9.79 -5.84 -28.51
N LEU A 213 -8.68 -5.82 -27.78
CA LEU A 213 -7.62 -4.83 -28.00
C LEU A 213 -6.93 -5.00 -29.36
N ASP A 214 -6.78 -6.23 -29.84
CA ASP A 214 -6.16 -6.53 -31.15
C ASP A 214 -7.14 -6.39 -32.32
N SER A 215 -8.42 -6.14 -32.07
CA SER A 215 -9.40 -6.00 -33.15
C SER A 215 -9.14 -4.73 -33.95
N ASP A 216 -9.09 -4.86 -35.27
CA ASP A 216 -8.96 -3.73 -36.21
C ASP A 216 -10.05 -2.65 -36.01
N SER A 217 -11.19 -3.02 -35.43
CA SER A 217 -12.28 -2.10 -35.11
C SER A 217 -11.95 -1.13 -33.95
N ASN A 218 -10.93 -1.42 -33.14
CA ASN A 218 -10.66 -0.72 -31.89
C ASN A 218 -9.40 0.15 -31.90
N ASN A 219 -8.72 0.37 -33.03
CA ASN A 219 -7.55 1.28 -33.19
C ASN A 219 -6.49 1.23 -32.06
N CYS A 220 -6.44 0.14 -31.30
CA CYS A 220 -5.46 -0.10 -30.27
C CYS A 220 -4.30 -0.87 -30.92
N HIS A 221 -3.07 -0.54 -30.54
CA HIS A 221 -1.89 -1.15 -31.14
C HIS A 221 -1.06 -1.82 -30.05
N ARG A 222 -0.85 -3.13 -30.17
CA ARG A 222 0.07 -3.84 -29.28
C ARG A 222 1.50 -3.37 -29.59
N ILE A 223 2.12 -2.72 -28.61
CA ILE A 223 3.52 -2.30 -28.68
C ILE A 223 4.42 -3.52 -28.42
N ALA A 224 4.10 -4.30 -27.39
CA ALA A 224 4.87 -5.49 -27.05
C ALA A 224 4.13 -6.44 -26.11
N PHE A 225 4.64 -7.67 -26.03
CA PHE A 225 4.39 -8.60 -24.94
C PHE A 225 5.72 -9.01 -24.31
N LEU A 226 5.81 -8.93 -22.98
CA LEU A 226 6.97 -9.32 -22.21
C LEU A 226 6.62 -10.49 -21.28
N PRO A 227 7.26 -11.66 -21.42
CA PRO A 227 7.10 -12.72 -20.42
C PRO A 227 7.65 -12.26 -19.06
N LEU A 228 7.15 -12.82 -17.95
CA LEU A 228 7.61 -12.44 -16.60
C LEU A 228 9.10 -12.77 -16.36
N SER A 229 9.66 -13.70 -17.14
CA SER A 229 11.08 -14.03 -17.15
C SER A 229 11.96 -13.03 -17.92
N ASP A 230 11.38 -11.98 -18.51
CA ASP A 230 12.15 -11.00 -19.27
C ASP A 230 13.16 -10.27 -18.36
N PRO A 231 14.46 -10.25 -18.72
CA PRO A 231 15.51 -9.69 -17.87
C PRO A 231 15.33 -8.20 -17.57
N ARG A 232 14.57 -7.46 -18.39
CA ARG A 232 14.27 -6.04 -18.14
C ARG A 232 13.47 -5.84 -16.86
N PHE A 233 12.57 -6.77 -16.51
CA PHE A 233 11.85 -6.70 -15.23
C PHE A 233 12.82 -6.81 -14.07
N LEU A 234 13.71 -7.80 -14.11
CA LEU A 234 14.72 -7.99 -13.07
C LEU A 234 15.64 -6.78 -12.99
N GLN A 235 16.17 -6.29 -14.11
CA GLN A 235 17.06 -5.12 -14.11
C GLN A 235 16.39 -3.88 -13.48
N VAL A 236 15.15 -3.58 -13.89
CA VAL A 236 14.40 -2.45 -13.32
C VAL A 236 14.12 -2.71 -11.84
N LEU A 237 13.62 -3.88 -11.47
CA LEU A 237 13.35 -4.24 -10.07
C LEU A 237 14.60 -4.16 -9.20
N LEU A 238 15.75 -4.62 -9.69
CA LEU A 238 17.04 -4.59 -8.99
C LEU A 238 17.54 -3.15 -8.86
N SER A 239 17.43 -2.32 -9.90
CA SER A 239 17.80 -0.89 -9.83
C SER A 239 16.91 -0.09 -8.87
N GLN A 240 15.69 -0.59 -8.65
CA GLN A 240 14.65 0.06 -7.87
C GLN A 240 14.55 -0.50 -6.44
N GLN A 241 14.92 -1.76 -6.21
CA GLN A 241 14.91 -2.34 -4.88
C GLN A 241 16.11 -1.81 -4.12
N CYS A 242 15.83 -1.20 -2.97
CA CYS A 242 16.88 -1.15 -1.98
C CYS A 242 17.05 -2.57 -1.42
N PHE A 243 18.05 -3.28 -1.94
CA PHE A 243 18.43 -4.63 -1.51
C PHE A 243 18.48 -4.74 0.01
N LEU A 244 19.03 -3.72 0.69
CA LEU A 244 19.14 -3.70 2.14
C LEU A 244 17.80 -3.95 2.83
N SER A 245 16.69 -3.33 2.39
CA SER A 245 15.38 -3.56 3.01
C SER A 245 14.83 -4.95 2.77
N LYS A 246 15.10 -5.52 1.60
CA LYS A 246 14.65 -6.87 1.28
C LYS A 246 15.45 -7.89 2.08
N ASP A 247 16.77 -7.75 2.06
CA ASP A 247 17.70 -8.63 2.77
C ASP A 247 17.46 -8.60 4.27
N ALA A 248 17.20 -7.42 4.84
CA ALA A 248 16.87 -7.27 6.25
C ALA A 248 15.59 -8.02 6.66
N PHE A 249 14.63 -8.18 5.76
CA PHE A 249 13.36 -8.86 6.02
C PHE A 249 13.30 -10.29 5.46
N ASN A 250 14.42 -10.83 4.99
CA ASN A 250 14.47 -12.21 4.55
C ASN A 250 14.09 -13.14 5.72
N ASP A 251 13.18 -14.08 5.45
CA ASP A 251 12.62 -15.00 6.44
C ASP A 251 11.90 -14.33 7.64
N VAL A 252 11.51 -13.05 7.51
CA VAL A 252 10.73 -12.35 8.53
C VAL A 252 9.23 -12.47 8.19
N PRO A 253 8.42 -13.12 9.05
CA PRO A 253 6.99 -13.26 8.83
C PRO A 253 6.29 -11.93 8.62
N LEU A 254 5.35 -11.92 7.67
CA LEU A 254 4.63 -10.76 7.11
C LEU A 254 5.40 -9.93 6.09
N ALA A 255 6.69 -10.21 5.84
CA ALA A 255 7.49 -9.46 4.87
C ALA A 255 6.90 -9.55 3.46
N ASP A 256 6.49 -10.75 3.04
CA ASP A 256 5.94 -11.02 1.70
C ASP A 256 4.45 -10.64 1.55
N MET A 257 3.81 -10.18 2.62
CA MET A 257 2.41 -9.78 2.57
C MET A 257 2.26 -8.39 1.94
N SER A 258 1.08 -8.17 1.34
CA SER A 258 0.69 -6.81 0.94
C SER A 258 0.65 -5.88 2.17
N CYS A 259 0.96 -4.59 1.97
CA CYS A 259 0.93 -3.61 3.06
C CYS A 259 -0.42 -3.59 3.81
N SER A 260 -1.52 -3.81 3.09
CA SER A 260 -2.87 -3.82 3.69
C SER A 260 -3.12 -5.04 4.57
N GLN A 261 -2.76 -6.25 4.10
CA GLN A 261 -2.89 -7.47 4.93
C GLN A 261 -1.98 -7.40 6.14
N ARG A 262 -0.71 -7.03 5.94
CA ARG A 262 0.24 -6.84 7.04
C ARG A 262 -0.28 -5.83 8.05
N GLY A 263 -0.80 -4.69 7.59
CA GLY A 263 -1.38 -3.66 8.45
C GLY A 263 -2.55 -4.17 9.30
N PHE A 264 -3.47 -4.93 8.69
CA PHE A 264 -4.60 -5.55 9.39
C PHE A 264 -4.13 -6.49 10.52
N ILE A 265 -3.19 -7.38 10.21
CA ILE A 265 -2.70 -8.34 11.20
C ILE A 265 -1.93 -7.64 12.33
N ILE A 266 -1.08 -6.66 11.99
CA ILE A 266 -0.36 -5.87 13.00
C ILE A 266 -1.35 -5.11 13.89
N GLN A 267 -2.44 -4.59 13.34
CA GLN A 267 -3.49 -3.92 14.11
C GLN A 267 -4.14 -4.86 15.14
N GLU A 268 -4.47 -6.10 14.75
CA GLU A 268 -4.97 -7.12 15.69
C GLU A 268 -3.95 -7.43 16.80
N VAL A 269 -2.67 -7.56 16.44
CA VAL A 269 -1.58 -7.73 17.40
C VAL A 269 -1.53 -6.58 18.40
N VAL A 270 -1.56 -5.33 17.92
CA VAL A 270 -1.48 -4.13 18.77
C VAL A 270 -2.71 -4.03 19.69
N GLN A 271 -3.90 -4.35 19.19
CA GLN A 271 -5.11 -4.36 20.02
C GLN A 271 -5.00 -5.41 21.14
N ALA A 272 -4.43 -6.58 20.86
CA ALA A 272 -4.17 -7.59 21.88
C ALA A 272 -3.14 -7.10 22.93
N VAL A 273 -2.07 -6.42 22.51
CA VAL A 273 -1.11 -5.77 23.42
C VAL A 273 -1.83 -4.75 24.31
N ASP A 274 -2.68 -3.91 23.70
CA ASP A 274 -3.43 -2.89 24.42
C ASP A 274 -4.37 -3.50 25.48
N ALA A 275 -5.04 -4.61 25.14
CA ALA A 275 -5.86 -5.38 26.07
C ALA A 275 -5.06 -5.95 27.24
N MET A 276 -3.84 -6.46 26.98
CA MET A 276 -2.97 -7.03 28.00
C MET A 276 -2.48 -5.98 29.00
N ILE A 277 -2.16 -4.78 28.52
CA ILE A 277 -1.69 -3.67 29.36
C ILE A 277 -2.85 -3.03 30.14
N ASN A 278 -4.08 -3.18 29.65
CA ASN A 278 -5.28 -2.60 30.25
C ASN A 278 -6.32 -3.70 30.53
N PRO A 279 -6.02 -4.65 31.43
CA PRO A 279 -6.84 -5.86 31.62
C PRO A 279 -8.24 -5.58 32.16
N THR A 280 -8.47 -4.40 32.73
CA THR A 280 -9.79 -3.96 33.22
C THR A 280 -10.53 -3.07 32.22
N ALA A 281 -9.88 -2.70 31.11
CA ALA A 281 -10.50 -1.84 30.13
C ALA A 281 -11.47 -2.60 29.22
N VAL A 282 -12.57 -1.95 28.91
CA VAL A 282 -13.50 -2.43 27.88
C VAL A 282 -12.98 -1.95 26.53
N ILE A 283 -12.57 -2.89 25.69
CA ILE A 283 -12.14 -2.63 24.31
C ILE A 283 -13.30 -2.95 23.37
N GLN A 284 -13.70 -1.97 22.56
CA GLN A 284 -14.81 -2.08 21.61
C GLN A 284 -14.34 -1.67 20.21
N PRO A 285 -14.92 -2.24 19.14
CA PRO A 285 -14.67 -1.77 17.79
C PRO A 285 -14.98 -0.26 17.66
N GLY A 286 -14.18 0.47 16.88
CA GLY A 286 -14.40 1.90 16.70
C GLY A 286 -15.78 2.21 16.14
N THR A 287 -16.45 3.23 16.71
CA THR A 287 -17.78 3.65 16.28
C THR A 287 -17.74 4.16 14.82
N PRO A 288 -18.57 3.64 13.90
CA PRO A 288 -18.65 4.16 12.55
C PRO A 288 -19.20 5.59 12.56
N GLY A 289 -18.39 6.55 12.09
CA GLY A 289 -18.82 7.94 11.96
C GLY A 289 -19.73 8.16 10.74
N THR A 290 -20.19 9.39 10.55
CA THR A 290 -20.89 9.80 9.33
C THR A 290 -19.89 10.46 8.35
N CYS A 291 -20.01 10.18 7.06
CA CYS A 291 -19.32 10.92 6.00
C CYS A 291 -19.91 12.33 5.87
N ILE A 292 -19.16 13.24 5.23
CA ILE A 292 -19.61 14.62 4.94
C ILE A 292 -20.91 14.69 4.13
N ASN A 293 -21.30 13.59 3.48
CA ASN A 293 -22.52 13.46 2.69
C ASN A 293 -23.66 12.75 3.45
N GLY A 294 -23.57 12.64 4.79
CA GLY A 294 -24.60 12.00 5.62
C GLY A 294 -24.61 10.46 5.59
N ARG A 295 -23.78 9.81 4.77
CA ARG A 295 -23.72 8.34 4.74
C ARG A 295 -22.94 7.79 5.93
N SER A 296 -23.45 6.72 6.54
CA SER A 296 -22.70 5.99 7.57
C SER A 296 -21.40 5.43 7.00
N ARG A 297 -20.30 5.60 7.72
CA ARG A 297 -19.01 4.99 7.39
C ARG A 297 -19.07 3.50 7.70
N THR A 298 -18.28 2.71 7.00
CA THR A 298 -18.04 1.33 7.40
C THR A 298 -17.11 1.32 8.63
N HIS A 299 -17.03 0.19 9.36
CA HIS A 299 -16.02 0.04 10.42
C HIS A 299 -14.58 0.26 9.93
N ARG A 300 -14.28 -0.03 8.65
CA ARG A 300 -12.96 0.28 8.06
C ARG A 300 -12.69 1.76 7.88
N ASN A 301 -13.75 2.57 7.95
CA ASN A 301 -13.73 4.02 7.83
C ASN A 301 -14.16 4.66 9.16
N SER A 302 -14.10 3.93 10.28
CA SER A 302 -14.38 4.49 11.60
C SER A 302 -13.43 5.65 11.90
N ILE A 303 -13.79 6.41 12.93
CA ILE A 303 -13.03 7.58 13.36
C ILE A 303 -11.70 7.18 14.03
N CYS A 304 -11.69 6.00 14.64
CA CYS A 304 -10.55 5.35 15.28
C CYS A 304 -10.64 3.83 15.03
N ASP A 305 -9.54 3.11 15.23
CA ASP A 305 -9.51 1.66 15.04
C ASP A 305 -10.29 0.90 16.14
N TRP A 306 -10.17 1.34 17.40
CA TRP A 306 -10.98 0.84 18.53
C TRP A 306 -11.15 1.89 19.62
N GLU A 307 -12.08 1.62 20.54
CA GLU A 307 -12.31 2.42 21.74
C GLU A 307 -11.90 1.62 22.99
N ARG A 308 -11.23 2.27 23.93
CA ARG A 308 -10.78 1.69 25.21
C ARG A 308 -11.25 2.59 26.36
N ASN A 309 -12.25 2.14 27.13
CA ASN A 309 -12.88 2.96 28.19
C ASN A 309 -13.31 4.36 27.72
N GLY A 310 -13.91 4.43 26.52
CA GLY A 310 -14.32 5.70 25.89
C GLY A 310 -13.19 6.52 25.28
N ARG A 311 -11.93 6.07 25.36
CA ARG A 311 -10.79 6.68 24.63
C ARG A 311 -10.69 6.10 23.23
N ARG A 312 -10.57 6.96 22.23
CA ARG A 312 -10.43 6.59 20.81
C ARG A 312 -8.97 6.31 20.50
N VAL A 313 -8.69 5.07 20.10
CA VAL A 313 -7.33 4.59 19.83
C VAL A 313 -7.16 4.41 18.33
N GLU A 314 -6.20 5.13 17.77
CA GLU A 314 -5.76 4.97 16.37
C GLU A 314 -4.47 4.14 16.36
N CYS A 315 -4.38 3.15 15.47
CA CYS A 315 -3.20 2.34 15.25
C CYS A 315 -2.63 2.58 13.86
N LYS A 316 -1.32 2.84 13.79
CA LYS A 316 -0.58 2.91 12.53
C LYS A 316 0.60 1.99 12.56
N SER A 317 0.79 1.24 11.48
CA SER A 317 1.99 0.42 11.30
C SER A 317 2.93 1.05 10.28
N GLY A 318 4.22 0.89 10.53
CA GLY A 318 5.31 1.31 9.66
C GLY A 318 6.33 0.19 9.55
N MET A 319 6.81 -0.08 8.34
CA MET A 319 7.88 -1.06 8.09
C MET A 319 9.21 -0.33 8.00
N LEU A 320 10.24 -0.86 8.65
CA LEU A 320 11.60 -0.34 8.54
C LEU A 320 12.04 -0.43 7.07
N ALA A 321 12.48 0.69 6.49
CA ALA A 321 12.88 0.74 5.09
C ALA A 321 14.11 1.62 4.90
N PHE A 322 15.06 1.16 4.10
CA PHE A 322 16.22 1.92 3.70
C PHE A 322 15.90 2.84 2.53
N VAL A 323 16.34 4.09 2.62
CA VAL A 323 16.16 5.12 1.60
C VAL A 323 17.50 5.44 0.99
N ALA A 324 17.75 4.91 -0.20
CA ALA A 324 19.02 5.09 -0.92
C ALA A 324 19.40 6.57 -1.09
N GLN A 325 18.43 7.43 -1.42
CA GLN A 325 18.65 8.87 -1.60
C GLN A 325 19.20 9.58 -0.35
N HIS A 326 18.91 9.05 0.84
CA HIS A 326 19.38 9.60 2.11
C HIS A 326 20.42 8.70 2.77
N ASN A 327 20.83 7.62 2.12
CA ASN A 327 21.72 6.60 2.68
C ASN A 327 21.37 6.25 4.15
N SER A 328 20.09 6.02 4.44
CA SER A 328 19.61 5.87 5.81
C SER A 328 18.34 5.02 5.90
N TRP A 329 18.15 4.37 7.04
CA TRP A 329 16.91 3.68 7.37
C TRP A 329 15.86 4.66 7.90
N LYS A 330 14.57 4.38 7.64
CA LYS A 330 13.45 5.14 8.19
C LYS A 330 12.27 4.26 8.59
N MET A 331 11.50 4.78 9.54
CA MET A 331 10.11 4.43 9.81
C MET A 331 9.21 5.54 9.29
N GLN A 332 8.11 5.17 8.64
CA GLN A 332 7.14 6.14 8.11
C GLN A 332 5.72 5.67 8.37
N PHE A 333 4.91 6.56 8.94
CA PHE A 333 3.49 6.39 9.21
C PHE A 333 2.73 7.51 8.50
N LYS A 334 1.63 7.16 7.81
CA LYS A 334 0.88 8.09 6.96
C LYS A 334 -0.58 8.19 7.40
N ALA A 335 -1.24 9.26 6.96
CA ALA A 335 -2.66 9.51 7.13
C ALA A 335 -3.12 9.55 8.59
N ILE A 336 -2.43 10.33 9.42
CA ILE A 336 -2.69 10.46 10.85
C ILE A 336 -3.50 11.72 11.13
N LYS A 337 -4.70 11.58 11.68
CA LYS A 337 -5.60 12.73 11.90
C LYS A 337 -5.45 13.32 13.30
N ILE A 338 -4.51 14.25 13.46
CA ILE A 338 -4.16 14.84 14.77
C ILE A 338 -5.03 16.06 15.12
N ASN A 339 -5.44 16.86 14.14
CA ASN A 339 -5.94 18.23 14.37
C ASN A 339 -7.43 18.37 14.76
N GLN A 340 -8.15 17.28 15.04
CA GLN A 340 -9.62 17.34 15.10
C GLN A 340 -10.21 16.71 16.38
N ASN A 341 -9.43 16.63 17.48
CA ASN A 341 -9.83 15.89 18.68
C ASN A 341 -10.41 14.52 18.32
N VAL A 342 -9.81 13.83 17.34
CA VAL A 342 -10.37 12.62 16.69
C VAL A 342 -9.93 11.36 17.41
N LEU A 343 -8.72 11.41 17.94
CA LEU A 343 -8.07 10.34 18.65
C LEU A 343 -7.57 10.86 20.00
N ASP A 344 -7.64 10.01 21.00
CA ASP A 344 -7.14 10.27 22.34
C ASP A 344 -5.77 9.60 22.55
N ASP A 345 -5.55 8.45 21.87
CA ASP A 345 -4.28 7.73 21.86
C ASP A 345 -3.89 7.36 20.41
N LEU A 346 -2.62 7.55 20.07
CA LEU A 346 -2.02 7.05 18.83
C LEU A 346 -1.00 5.97 19.16
N LEU A 347 -1.26 4.75 18.70
CA LEU A 347 -0.32 3.63 18.81
C LEU A 347 0.41 3.43 17.49
N LEU A 348 1.73 3.44 17.55
CA LEU A 348 2.62 3.17 16.43
C LEU A 348 3.21 1.77 16.57
N ALA A 349 2.98 0.94 15.56
CA ALA A 349 3.55 -0.38 15.43
C ALA A 349 4.72 -0.36 14.43
N LEU A 350 5.92 -0.51 14.97
CA LEU A 350 7.17 -0.57 14.21
C LEU A 350 7.42 -2.03 13.81
N TYR A 351 7.15 -2.36 12.55
CA TYR A 351 7.46 -3.67 11.98
C TYR A 351 8.91 -3.69 11.49
N THR A 352 9.72 -4.54 12.12
CA THR A 352 11.18 -4.62 11.94
C THR A 352 11.61 -6.08 11.78
N PRO A 353 12.85 -6.33 11.35
CA PRO A 353 13.38 -7.69 11.33
C PRO A 353 13.44 -8.37 12.71
N ARG A 354 13.62 -7.60 13.80
CA ARG A 354 13.56 -8.13 15.18
C ARG A 354 12.13 -8.44 15.65
N GLY A 355 11.11 -7.97 14.93
CA GLY A 355 9.69 -8.14 15.29
C GLY A 355 8.91 -6.83 15.33
N ILE A 356 7.80 -6.81 16.07
CA ILE A 356 6.89 -5.66 16.17
C ILE A 356 7.12 -4.95 17.51
N TYR A 357 7.45 -3.66 17.47
CA TYR A 357 7.48 -2.80 18.66
C TYR A 357 6.24 -1.91 18.68
N VAL A 358 5.60 -1.78 19.84
CA VAL A 358 4.42 -0.93 20.01
C VAL A 358 4.77 0.28 20.87
N TYR A 359 4.48 1.47 20.37
CA TYR A 359 4.66 2.73 21.10
C TYR A 359 3.37 3.50 21.17
N ARG A 360 3.06 4.06 22.33
CA ARG A 360 2.13 5.19 22.45
C ARG A 360 2.88 6.47 22.10
N HIS A 361 2.45 7.13 21.03
CA HIS A 361 3.08 8.34 20.51
C HIS A 361 2.62 9.58 21.29
N ASN A 362 3.52 10.55 21.46
CA ASN A 362 3.27 11.80 22.22
C ASN A 362 2.53 12.90 21.42
N LEU A 363 2.10 12.58 20.19
CA LEU A 363 1.47 13.50 19.23
C LEU A 363 2.29 14.78 18.89
N CYS A 364 3.59 14.77 19.15
CA CYS A 364 4.49 15.90 18.87
C CYS A 364 5.70 15.49 18.01
N PHE A 365 6.34 14.37 18.34
CA PHE A 365 7.60 13.94 17.74
C PHE A 365 7.44 13.49 16.28
N GLY A 366 8.40 13.85 15.42
CA GLY A 366 8.48 13.34 14.04
C GLY A 366 7.31 13.70 13.10
N ILE A 367 6.34 14.51 13.54
CA ILE A 367 5.19 14.92 12.72
C ILE A 367 5.61 15.95 11.68
N SER A 368 5.39 15.64 10.41
CA SER A 368 5.57 16.56 9.30
C SER A 368 4.54 17.70 9.38
N ARG A 369 5.03 18.94 9.54
CA ARG A 369 4.20 20.16 9.56
C ARG A 369 3.99 20.80 8.18
N THR A 370 4.67 20.28 7.16
CA THR A 370 4.65 20.84 5.81
C THR A 370 3.47 20.32 4.99
N GLY A 371 2.50 21.20 4.71
CA GLY A 371 1.52 21.05 3.63
C GLY A 371 0.11 21.58 3.93
N LYS A 372 -0.54 22.20 2.95
CA LYS A 372 -2.00 22.54 3.00
C LYS A 372 -2.91 21.32 2.86
N LEU A 373 -2.35 20.13 2.59
CA LEU A 373 -3.08 18.87 2.39
C LEU A 373 -3.38 18.12 3.69
N LEU A 374 -2.90 18.62 4.84
CA LEU A 374 -3.02 17.95 6.13
C LEU A 374 -4.48 17.72 6.55
N ASP A 375 -5.41 18.58 6.15
CA ASP A 375 -6.82 18.45 6.50
C ASP A 375 -7.51 17.27 5.78
N THR A 376 -7.07 16.95 4.56
CA THR A 376 -7.66 15.88 3.75
C THR A 376 -6.90 14.58 3.82
N GLU A 377 -5.56 14.64 3.80
CA GLU A 377 -4.69 13.47 3.73
C GLU A 377 -4.21 13.01 5.10
N GLY A 378 -4.28 13.87 6.12
CA GLY A 378 -3.71 13.64 7.44
C GLY A 378 -2.22 13.95 7.52
N HIS A 379 -1.69 13.89 8.74
CA HIS A 379 -0.28 14.05 9.04
C HIS A 379 0.53 12.79 8.69
N GLN A 380 1.83 13.00 8.57
CA GLN A 380 2.82 11.96 8.39
C GLN A 380 3.83 12.02 9.53
N ILE A 381 4.20 10.87 10.09
CA ILE A 381 5.31 10.74 11.04
C ILE A 381 6.46 10.04 10.33
N GLN A 382 7.66 10.61 10.43
CA GLN A 382 8.89 10.01 9.91
C GLN A 382 9.99 10.03 10.96
N ILE A 383 10.65 8.90 11.14
CA ILE A 383 11.75 8.74 12.08
C ILE A 383 12.89 8.07 11.34
N TYR A 384 14.01 8.78 11.22
CA TYR A 384 15.18 8.30 10.51
C TYR A 384 16.20 7.72 11.48
N GLY A 385 16.89 6.67 11.07
CA GLY A 385 18.12 6.20 11.69
C GLY A 385 19.28 7.18 11.42
N LYS A 386 20.50 6.77 11.75
CA LYS A 386 21.70 7.54 11.43
C LYS A 386 22.01 7.43 9.92
N CYS A 387 22.39 8.55 9.32
CA CYS A 387 22.82 8.59 7.92
C CYS A 387 24.18 7.88 7.76
N GLY A 388 24.35 7.17 6.64
CA GLY A 388 25.55 6.38 6.35
C GLY A 388 25.54 4.96 6.92
N ILE A 389 24.55 4.63 7.76
CA ILE A 389 24.45 3.30 8.38
C ILE A 389 23.61 2.39 7.50
N THR A 390 24.25 1.35 6.95
CA THR A 390 23.60 0.31 6.15
C THR A 390 23.09 -0.85 7.00
N ASP A 391 23.64 -1.07 8.19
CA ASP A 391 23.12 -2.06 9.14
C ASP A 391 21.74 -1.64 9.68
N TRP A 392 20.72 -2.45 9.40
CA TRP A 392 19.36 -2.19 9.86
C TRP A 392 19.24 -2.25 11.39
N SER A 393 20.11 -3.03 12.04
CA SER A 393 20.08 -3.28 13.48
C SER A 393 20.53 -2.03 14.25
N GLU A 394 21.71 -1.49 13.94
CA GLU A 394 22.20 -0.22 14.49
C GLU A 394 21.23 0.94 14.20
N ALA A 395 20.69 1.00 12.97
CA ALA A 395 19.77 2.06 12.61
C ALA A 395 18.42 1.97 13.34
N LEU A 396 17.94 0.74 13.61
CA LEU A 396 16.76 0.52 14.43
C LEU A 396 16.98 0.97 15.87
N ASP A 397 18.12 0.63 16.47
CA ASP A 397 18.45 1.04 17.84
C ASP A 397 18.44 2.58 17.96
N THR A 398 18.98 3.28 16.96
CA THR A 398 18.89 4.75 16.86
C THR A 398 17.43 5.25 16.78
N ILE A 399 16.57 4.59 16.02
CA ILE A 399 15.15 4.96 15.89
C ILE A 399 14.40 4.75 17.21
N LEU A 400 14.68 3.66 17.92
CA LEU A 400 14.07 3.34 19.20
C LEU A 400 14.52 4.33 20.29
N GLU A 401 15.80 4.67 20.35
CA GLU A 401 16.33 5.69 21.27
C GLU A 401 15.67 7.06 21.05
N LYS A 402 15.48 7.47 19.79
CA LYS A 402 14.76 8.70 19.45
C LYS A 402 13.32 8.69 19.94
N LEU A 403 12.63 7.57 19.83
CA LEU A 403 11.27 7.43 20.35
C LEU A 403 11.25 7.55 21.88
N ASP A 404 12.10 6.80 22.57
CA ASP A 404 12.19 6.80 24.03
C ASP A 404 12.52 8.20 24.58
N SER A 405 13.52 8.87 24.00
CA SER A 405 13.95 10.22 24.41
C SER A 405 12.95 11.33 24.08
N SER A 406 12.03 11.10 23.14
CA SER A 406 11.00 12.06 22.77
C SER A 406 9.78 12.07 23.70
N GLY A 407 9.72 11.17 24.68
CA GLY A 407 8.54 10.98 25.53
C GLY A 407 7.44 10.13 24.91
N CYS A 408 7.74 9.39 23.82
CA CYS A 408 6.90 8.29 23.41
C CYS A 408 7.04 7.13 24.40
N GLN A 409 5.95 6.45 24.72
CA GLN A 409 5.96 5.35 25.68
C GLN A 409 5.98 4.01 24.96
N ARG A 410 7.03 3.21 25.15
CA ARG A 410 7.07 1.80 24.72
C ARG A 410 6.09 0.99 25.57
N LEU A 411 5.25 0.18 24.92
CA LEU A 411 4.17 -0.59 25.53
C LEU A 411 4.56 -2.05 25.81
#